data_AF-A0A962ETI8-F1
#
_entry.id   AF-A0A962ETI8-F1
#
_cell.length_a   1.000
_cell.length_b   1.000
_cell.length_c   1.000
_cell.angle_alpha   90.00
_cell.angle_beta   90.00
_cell.angle_gamma   90.00
#
_symmetry.space_group_name_H-M   'P 1'
#
loop_
_entity.id
_entity.type
_entity.pdbx_description
1 polymer ?
#
loop_
_entity_poly.entity_id
_entity_poly.type
_entity_poly.pdbx_seq_one_letter_code
_entity_poly.pdbx_strand_id
1 'polypeptide(L)' 'MGRKLDEPAVADAYNLALELEESGDIEGAVAALKAYLELDPQDHGGAAVRLAALERGAVPAKAP' A
#
# COMPACT_ATOMS: atom_id res chain seq x y z
N MET A 1 -18.88 16.84 -2.73
CA MET A 1 -18.10 16.84 -3.98
C MET A 1 -17.25 15.58 -3.98
N GLY A 2 -17.73 14.50 -4.60
CA GLY A 2 -16.97 13.25 -4.68
C GLY A 2 -15.74 13.51 -5.52
N ARG A 3 -14.54 13.39 -4.93
CA ARG A 3 -13.31 13.27 -5.69
C ARG A 3 -13.52 12.07 -6.59
N LYS A 4 -13.70 12.34 -7.88
CA LYS A 4 -13.72 11.29 -8.89
C LYS A 4 -12.42 10.55 -8.68
N LEU A 5 -12.52 9.25 -8.40
CA LEU A 5 -11.36 8.38 -8.39
C LEU A 5 -10.66 8.65 -9.71
N ASP A 6 -9.48 9.27 -9.67
CA ASP A 6 -8.56 9.17 -10.79
C ASP A 6 -8.12 7.70 -10.76
N GLU A 7 -8.99 6.81 -11.25
CA GLU A 7 -8.78 5.37 -11.40
C GLU A 7 -7.37 5.02 -11.87
N PRO A 8 -6.74 5.76 -12.82
CA PRO A 8 -5.34 5.52 -13.14
C PRO A 8 -4.38 5.76 -11.96
N ALA A 9 -4.54 6.84 -11.17
CA ALA A 9 -3.66 7.13 -10.04
C ALA A 9 -3.83 6.12 -8.89
N VAL A 10 -5.06 5.66 -8.67
CA VAL A 10 -5.37 4.60 -7.69
C VAL A 10 -4.74 3.27 -8.13
N ALA A 11 -4.87 2.90 -9.40
CA ALA A 11 -4.25 1.69 -9.93
C ALA A 11 -2.72 1.77 -9.94
N ASP A 12 -2.15 2.93 -10.25
CA ASP A 12 -0.70 3.17 -10.30
C ASP A 12 -0.08 3.03 -8.90
N ALA A 13 -0.69 3.64 -7.87
CA ALA A 13 -0.25 3.50 -6.48
C ALA A 13 -0.28 2.04 -5.99
N TYR A 14 -1.31 1.28 -6.39
CA TYR A 14 -1.40 -0.13 -6.04
C TYR A 14 -0.33 -0.99 -6.74
N ASN A 15 -0.11 -0.77 -8.03
CA ASN A 15 0.92 -1.49 -8.78
C ASN A 15 2.33 -1.16 -8.27
N LEU A 16 2.60 0.10 -7.95
CA LEU A 16 3.86 0.52 -7.34
C LEU A 16 4.10 -0.19 -6.00
N ALA A 17 3.06 -0.32 -5.16
CA ALA A 17 3.17 -1.05 -3.91
C ALA A 17 3.57 -2.52 -4.10
N LEU A 18 3.00 -3.19 -5.12
CA LEU A 18 3.36 -4.57 -5.46
C LEU A 18 4.81 -4.68 -5.93
N GLU A 19 5.25 -3.76 -6.80
CA GLU A 19 6.60 -3.77 -7.34
C GLU A 19 7.65 -3.53 -6.23
N LEU A 20 7.35 -2.66 -5.28
CA LEU A 20 8.19 -2.40 -4.10
C LEU A 20 8.20 -3.60 -3.14
N GLU A 21 7.04 -4.25 -2.92
CA GLU A 21 6.95 -5.50 -2.15
C GLU A 21 7.82 -6.61 -2.78
N GLU A 22 7.74 -6.80 -4.11
CA GLU A 22 8.57 -7.77 -4.83
C GLU A 22 10.06 -7.41 -4.82
N SER A 23 10.39 -6.11 -4.84
CA SER A 23 11.77 -5.64 -4.70
C SER A 23 12.33 -5.84 -3.29
N GLY A 24 11.48 -6.09 -2.30
CA GLY A 24 11.83 -6.17 -0.88
C GLY A 24 11.86 -4.81 -0.18
N ASP A 25 11.44 -3.74 -0.86
CA ASP A 25 11.28 -2.40 -0.30
C ASP A 25 9.91 -2.29 0.40
N ILE A 26 9.85 -2.87 1.61
CA ILE A 26 8.62 -2.92 2.40
C ILE A 26 8.19 -1.52 2.84
N GLU A 27 9.13 -0.61 3.11
CA GLU A 27 8.82 0.77 3.52
C GLU A 27 8.16 1.55 2.39
N GLY A 28 8.65 1.41 1.16
CA GLY A 28 8.08 1.99 -0.04
C GLY A 28 6.72 1.38 -0.37
N ALA A 29 6.56 0.06 -0.25
CA ALA A 29 5.27 -0.61 -0.45
C ALA A 29 4.19 -0.06 0.51
N VAL A 30 4.56 0.14 1.78
CA VAL A 30 3.70 0.74 2.80
C VAL A 30 3.32 2.19 2.44
N ALA A 31 4.27 2.99 1.96
CA ALA A 31 4.01 4.38 1.55
C ALA A 31 3.04 4.46 0.36
N ALA A 32 3.22 3.58 -0.63
CA ALA A 32 2.36 3.51 -1.81
C ALA A 32 0.92 3.05 -1.45
N LEU A 33 0.76 2.06 -0.57
CA LEU A 33 -0.55 1.63 -0.07
C LEU A 33 -1.25 2.70 0.78
N LYS A 34 -0.50 3.51 1.53
CA LYS A 34 -1.06 4.65 2.27
C LYS A 34 -1.61 5.71 1.31
N ALA A 35 -0.85 6.06 0.27
CA ALA A 35 -1.32 6.97 -0.78
C ALA A 35 -2.55 6.43 -1.52
N TYR A 36 -2.61 5.12 -1.78
CA TYR A 36 -3.79 4.46 -2.33
C TYR A 36 -5.03 4.69 -1.46
N LEU A 37 -4.92 4.49 -0.15
CA LEU A 37 -6.05 4.65 0.79
C LEU A 37 -6.46 6.11 1.00
N GLU A 38 -5.55 7.07 0.78
CA GLU A 38 -5.89 8.50 0.75
C GLU A 38 -6.75 8.87 -0.47
N LEU A 39 -6.56 8.17 -1.59
CA LEU A 39 -7.33 8.35 -2.83
C LEU A 39 -8.63 7.54 -2.81
N ASP A 40 -8.58 6.30 -2.35
CA ASP A 40 -9.72 5.39 -2.22
C ASP A 40 -9.89 4.91 -0.76
N PRO A 41 -10.58 5.70 0.09
CA PRO A 41 -10.82 5.33 1.48
C PRO A 41 -11.80 4.16 1.64
N GLN A 42 -12.46 3.72 0.56
CA GLN A 42 -13.32 2.55 0.58
C GLN A 42 -12.56 1.24 0.32
N ASP A 43 -11.27 1.34 -0.01
CA ASP A 43 -10.37 0.21 -0.23
C ASP A 43 -10.92 -0.85 -1.20
N HIS A 44 -11.28 -0.43 -2.40
CA HIS A 44 -11.82 -1.34 -3.41
C HIS A 44 -10.80 -2.39 -3.88
N GLY A 45 -9.50 -2.13 -3.71
CA GLY A 45 -8.38 -2.99 -4.12
C GLY A 45 -7.82 -3.88 -3.02
N GLY A 46 -8.29 -3.78 -1.78
CA GLY A 46 -7.75 -4.57 -0.65
C GLY A 46 -6.35 -4.13 -0.20
N ALA A 47 -5.98 -2.89 -0.45
CA ALA A 47 -4.74 -2.27 -0.01
C ALA A 47 -4.60 -2.25 1.52
N ALA A 48 -5.70 -2.12 2.28
CA ALA A 48 -5.63 -2.14 3.75
C ALA A 48 -5.21 -3.51 4.29
N VAL A 49 -5.63 -4.60 3.63
CA VAL A 49 -5.21 -5.96 3.99
C VAL A 49 -3.73 -6.16 3.74
N ARG A 50 -3.23 -5.73 2.58
CA ARG A 50 -1.79 -5.78 2.25
C ARG A 50 -0.97 -4.92 3.19
N LEU A 51 -1.41 -3.69 3.48
CA LEU A 51 -0.76 -2.79 4.41
C LEU A 51 -0.60 -3.45 5.79
N ALA A 52 -1.67 -4.05 6.30
CA ALA A 52 -1.64 -4.75 7.57
C ALA A 52 -0.74 -6.00 7.54
N ALA A 53 -0.59 -6.66 6.39
CA ALA A 53 0.32 -7.79 6.22
C ALA A 53 1.79 -7.34 6.21
N LEU A 54 2.10 -6.24 5.51
CA LEU A 54 3.44 -5.67 5.41
C LEU A 54 3.90 -5.06 6.74
N GLU A 55 3.04 -4.29 7.42
CA GLU A 55 3.36 -3.70 8.73
C GLU A 55 3.51 -4.77 9.82
N ARG A 56 2.80 -5.91 9.71
CA ARG A 56 2.95 -7.04 10.64
C ARG A 56 4.14 -7.95 10.30
N GLY A 57 4.56 -7.96 9.03
CA GLY A 57 5.71 -8.71 8.52
C GLY A 57 7.06 -8.09 8.87
N ALA A 58 7.08 -6.81 9.28
CA ALA A 58 8.23 -6.17 9.92
C ALA A 58 8.43 -6.73 11.35
N VAL A 59 8.65 -8.03 11.47
CA VAL A 59 9.18 -8.63 12.69
C VAL A 59 10.51 -7.94 13.02
N PRO A 60 10.74 -7.50 14.27
CA PRO A 60 11.92 -6.73 14.62
C PRO A 60 13.18 -7.53 14.28
N ALA A 61 14.02 -6.99 13.40
CA ALA A 61 15.38 -7.45 13.22
C ALA A 61 16.18 -7.09 14.47
N LYS A 62 16.00 -7.87 15.54
CA LYS A 62 16.94 -8.20 16.64
C LYS A 62 16.15 -8.73 17.83
N ALA A 63 16.21 -10.04 18.03
CA ALA A 63 16.11 -10.62 19.37
C ALA A 63 17.51 -10.49 20.04
N PRO A 64 17.61 -10.04 21.30
CA PRO A 64 18.86 -10.08 22.06
C PRO A 64 19.28 -11.50 22.44
#